data_AF-A0A6M0CE24-F1
#
_entry.id   AF-A0A6M0CE24-F1
#
_cell.length_a   1.000
_cell.length_b   1.000
_cell.length_c   1.000
_cell.angle_alpha   90.00
_cell.angle_beta   90.00
_cell.angle_gamma   90.00
#
_symmetry.space_group_name_H-M   'P 1'
#
loop_
_entity.id
_entity.type
_entity.pdbx_description
1 polymer ?
#
loop_
_entity_poly.entity_id
_entity_poly.type
_entity_poly.pdbx_seq_one_letter_code
_entity_poly.pdbx_strand_id
1 'polypeptide(L)'
;MTVAAAIDHGKLSSSIIIEGVPKLVDSQTEFNGFIMIPIMTGKVTTFSMIPIIDQFDVYEVRDEISDTKVIIAHAKGHQKLPETKLSIGGVLKELKKSKAEKGTTSKYLETYYHSMLKQKV
;
A
#
# COMPACT_ATOMS: atom_id res chain seq x y z
N MET A 1 -16.81 5.68 -5.58
CA MET A 1 -16.43 4.43 -4.90
C MET A 1 -15.54 4.82 -3.74
N THR A 2 -15.88 4.46 -2.50
CA THR A 2 -15.05 4.80 -1.34
C THR A 2 -13.78 3.95 -1.32
N VAL A 3 -12.72 4.45 -0.69
CA VAL A 3 -11.45 3.72 -0.59
C VAL A 3 -11.64 2.36 0.09
N ALA A 4 -12.48 2.30 1.13
CA ALA A 4 -12.84 1.04 1.80
C ALA A 4 -13.47 0.02 0.84
N ALA A 5 -14.43 0.44 0.02
CA ALA A 5 -15.07 -0.45 -0.96
C ALA A 5 -14.08 -0.90 -2.04
N ALA A 6 -13.16 -0.03 -2.45
CA ALA A 6 -12.13 -0.35 -3.45
C ALA A 6 -11.14 -1.42 -2.96
N ILE A 7 -10.79 -1.41 -1.68
CA ILE A 7 -9.90 -2.39 -1.08
C ILE A 7 -10.66 -3.69 -0.75
N ASP A 8 -11.84 -3.59 -0.13
CA ASP A 8 -12.57 -4.77 0.35
C ASP A 8 -13.10 -5.61 -0.82
N HIS A 9 -13.77 -4.98 -1.78
CA HIS A 9 -14.29 -5.63 -2.98
C HIS A 9 -13.27 -5.72 -4.12
N GLY A 10 -12.14 -5.02 -4.02
CA GLY A 10 -11.08 -5.06 -5.01
C GLY A 10 -10.50 -6.47 -5.15
N LYS A 11 -10.46 -6.97 -6.40
CA LYS A 11 -9.80 -8.24 -6.71
C LYS A 11 -8.28 -8.03 -6.58
N LEU A 12 -7.57 -9.00 -5.99
CA LEU A 12 -6.11 -8.96 -6.00
C LEU A 12 -5.60 -8.79 -7.45
N SER A 13 -4.55 -8.00 -7.62
CA SER A 13 -4.00 -7.60 -8.92
C SER A 13 -4.91 -6.69 -9.76
N SER A 14 -6.00 -6.14 -9.22
CA SER A 14 -6.76 -5.09 -9.92
C SER A 14 -6.10 -3.73 -9.74
N SER A 15 -6.13 -2.92 -10.79
CA SER A 15 -5.79 -1.50 -10.70
C SER A 15 -6.96 -0.72 -10.08
N ILE A 16 -6.68 0.07 -9.05
CA ILE A 16 -7.68 0.92 -8.40
C ILE A 16 -7.13 2.34 -8.23
N ILE A 17 -8.05 3.30 -8.16
CA ILE A 17 -7.76 4.69 -7.81
C ILE A 17 -8.45 4.97 -6.49
N ILE A 18 -7.70 5.55 -5.56
CA ILE A 18 -8.20 5.99 -4.26
C ILE A 18 -7.92 7.48 -4.08
N GLU A 19 -8.70 8.13 -3.24
CA GLU A 19 -8.50 9.53 -2.89
C GLU A 19 -8.35 9.66 -1.38
N GLY A 20 -7.45 10.52 -0.93
CA GLY A 20 -7.27 10.77 0.50
C GLY A 20 -5.98 11.51 0.80
N VAL A 21 -5.71 11.67 2.09
CA VAL A 21 -4.48 12.32 2.59
C VAL A 21 -3.51 11.22 3.03
N PRO A 22 -2.36 11.04 2.35
CA PRO A 22 -1.37 10.06 2.76
C PRO A 22 -0.58 10.60 3.94
N LYS A 23 -0.50 9.80 5.01
CA LYS A 23 0.36 10.06 6.16
C LYS A 23 1.48 9.03 6.21
N LEU A 24 2.73 9.49 6.18
CA LEU A 24 3.88 8.59 6.19
C LEU A 24 3.93 7.81 7.51
N VAL A 25 4.23 6.51 7.42
CA VAL A 25 4.46 5.64 8.57
C VAL A 25 5.97 5.46 8.69
N ASP A 26 6.59 6.18 9.62
CA ASP A 26 8.05 6.35 9.67
C ASP A 26 8.78 5.23 10.45
N SER A 27 8.09 4.27 11.08
CA SER A 27 8.74 3.24 11.92
C SER A 27 8.34 1.79 11.64
N GLN A 28 9.34 0.89 11.60
CA GLN A 28 9.14 -0.58 11.63
C GLN A 28 8.37 -1.02 12.88
N THR A 29 8.49 -0.27 13.98
CA THR A 29 7.76 -0.56 15.20
C THR A 29 6.26 -0.27 15.06
N GLU A 30 5.88 0.68 14.20
CA GLU A 30 4.49 1.06 13.94
C GLU A 30 3.82 0.18 12.89
N PHE A 31 4.60 -0.45 12.00
CA PHE A 31 4.06 -1.24 10.89
C PHE A 31 4.65 -2.64 10.77
N ASN A 32 3.84 -3.66 11.05
CA ASN A 32 4.22 -5.09 11.03
C ASN A 32 3.80 -5.84 9.74
N GLY A 33 3.78 -5.18 8.58
CA GLY A 33 3.39 -5.82 7.32
C GLY A 33 4.59 -6.33 6.50
N PHE A 34 4.44 -7.53 5.95
CA PHE A 34 5.44 -8.24 5.16
C PHE A 34 4.94 -8.48 3.73
N ILE A 35 5.88 -8.45 2.78
CA ILE A 35 5.68 -8.86 1.39
C ILE A 35 6.56 -10.06 1.07
N MET A 36 6.09 -10.92 0.17
CA MET A 36 6.90 -12.02 -0.36
C MET A 36 7.61 -11.56 -1.63
N ILE A 37 8.93 -11.64 -1.62
CA ILE A 37 9.76 -11.37 -2.79
C ILE A 37 10.43 -12.66 -3.27
N PRO A 38 10.37 -12.98 -4.57
CA PRO A 38 11.14 -14.09 -5.14
C PRO A 38 12.63 -13.73 -5.20
N ILE A 39 13.48 -14.60 -4.65
CA ILE A 39 14.94 -14.55 -4.77
C ILE A 39 15.35 -15.70 -5.69
N MET A 40 16.02 -15.36 -6.79
CA MET A 40 16.49 -16.33 -7.77
C MET A 40 17.99 -16.58 -7.58
N THR A 41 18.38 -17.83 -7.32
CA THR A 41 19.78 -18.26 -7.27
C THR A 41 19.99 -19.36 -8.31
N GLY A 42 20.55 -18.99 -9.46
CA GLY A 42 20.67 -19.87 -10.62
C GLY A 42 19.29 -20.27 -11.16
N LYS A 43 18.95 -21.56 -11.06
CA LYS A 43 17.64 -22.11 -11.49
C LYS A 43 16.64 -22.29 -10.35
N VAL A 44 17.01 -21.92 -9.11
CA VAL A 44 16.17 -22.11 -7.93
C VAL A 44 15.51 -20.77 -7.57
N THR A 45 14.18 -20.78 -7.44
CA THR A 45 13.42 -19.63 -6.92
C THR A 45 13.01 -19.93 -5.48
N THR A 46 13.50 -19.12 -4.54
CA THR A 46 13.04 -19.14 -3.14
C THR A 46 12.21 -17.89 -2.87
N PHE A 47 11.26 -17.95 -1.93
CA PHE A 47 10.48 -16.78 -1.53
C PHE A 47 10.96 -16.32 -0.15
N SER A 48 11.29 -15.04 -0.03
CA SER A 48 11.65 -14.43 1.24
C SER A 48 10.56 -13.48 1.69
N MET A 49 10.21 -13.54 2.98
CA MET A 49 9.33 -12.56 3.62
C MET A 49 10.17 -11.42 4.16
N ILE A 50 9.96 -10.23 3.63
CA ILE A 50 10.64 -9.01 4.07
C ILE A 50 9.61 -7.97 4.54
N PRO A 51 9.95 -7.12 5.52
CA PRO A 51 9.13 -5.97 5.86
C PRO A 51 8.89 -5.11 4.63
N ILE A 52 7.64 -4.72 4.37
CA ILE A 52 7.33 -3.91 3.19
C ILE A 52 8.03 -2.54 3.25
N ILE A 53 8.22 -2.00 4.45
CA ILE A 53 8.82 -0.69 4.63
C ILE A 53 10.32 -0.69 4.29
N ASP A 54 10.95 -1.85 4.10
CA ASP A 54 12.34 -1.91 3.67
C ASP A 54 12.45 -1.52 2.18
N GLN A 55 11.43 -1.87 1.39
CA GLN A 55 11.37 -1.62 -0.05
C GLN A 55 10.57 -0.38 -0.45
N PHE A 56 9.60 0.02 0.37
CA PHE A 56 8.64 1.07 0.05
C PHE A 56 8.56 2.11 1.17
N ASP A 57 8.29 3.35 0.81
CA ASP A 57 7.74 4.34 1.72
C ASP A 57 6.26 4.00 1.92
N VAL A 58 5.88 3.67 3.15
CA VAL A 58 4.52 3.23 3.47
C VAL A 58 3.73 4.39 4.03
N TYR A 59 2.54 4.59 3.51
CA TYR A 59 1.63 5.63 4.00
C TYR A 59 0.30 5.01 4.41
N GLU A 60 -0.32 5.60 5.41
CA GLU A 60 -1.71 5.38 5.76
C GLU A 60 -2.53 6.48 5.09
N VAL A 61 -3.42 6.08 4.16
CA VAL A 61 -4.39 6.96 3.54
C VAL A 61 -5.70 6.81 4.29
N ARG A 62 -6.18 7.92 4.84
CA ARG A 62 -7.48 7.98 5.51
C ARG A 62 -8.53 8.46 4.52
N ASP A 63 -9.58 7.67 4.32
CA ASP A 63 -10.78 8.09 3.59
C ASP A 63 -11.59 9.07 4.44
N GLU A 64 -11.98 10.21 3.87
CA GLU A 64 -12.76 11.22 4.60
C GLU A 64 -14.21 10.78 4.86
N ILE A 65 -14.73 9.82 4.09
CA ILE A 65 -16.14 9.42 4.13
C ILE A 65 -16.35 8.24 5.07
N SER A 66 -15.50 7.21 4.98
CA SER A 66 -15.64 5.95 5.72
C SER A 66 -14.72 5.83 6.94
N ASP A 67 -13.91 6.86 7.21
CA ASP A 67 -12.88 6.88 8.24
C ASP A 67 -11.89 5.71 8.19
N THR A 68 -11.84 5.03 7.04
CA THR A 68 -11.11 3.78 6.89
C THR A 68 -9.69 4.08 6.49
N LYS A 69 -8.76 3.43 7.20
CA LYS A 69 -7.33 3.53 6.95
C LYS A 69 -6.91 2.48 5.93
N VAL A 70 -6.21 2.92 4.90
CA VAL A 70 -5.71 2.06 3.84
C VAL A 70 -4.22 2.25 3.69
N ILE A 71 -3.53 1.12 3.56
CA ILE A 71 -2.08 1.11 3.43
C ILE A 71 -1.72 1.23 1.95
N ILE A 72 -0.88 2.22 1.65
CA ILE A 72 -0.26 2.38 0.35
C ILE A 72 1.25 2.21 0.46
N ALA A 73 1.84 1.64 -0.56
CA ALA A 73 3.27 1.47 -0.71
C ALA A 73 3.75 2.30 -1.90
N HIS A 74 4.63 3.25 -1.64
CA HIS A 74 5.27 4.09 -2.64
C HIS A 74 6.73 3.69 -2.80
N ALA A 75 7.21 3.54 -4.04
CA ALA A 75 8.56 3.07 -4.28
C ALA A 75 9.60 4.03 -3.66
N LYS A 76 10.49 3.50 -2.81
CA LYS A 76 11.59 4.28 -2.24
C LYS A 76 12.47 4.89 -3.33
N GLY A 77 13.08 6.04 -3.02
CA GLY A 77 13.95 6.76 -3.94
C GLY A 77 13.21 7.71 -4.88
N HIS A 78 11.87 7.75 -4.84
CA HIS A 78 11.07 8.82 -5.43
C HIS A 78 10.79 9.93 -4.41
N GLN A 79 10.24 11.05 -4.89
CA GLN A 79 9.81 12.14 -4.00
C GLN A 79 8.70 11.64 -3.07
N LYS A 80 8.84 11.88 -1.76
CA LYS A 80 7.81 11.55 -0.76
C LYS A 80 6.47 12.17 -1.13
N LEU A 81 5.38 11.45 -0.86
CA LEU A 81 4.04 11.96 -1.09
C LEU A 81 3.75 13.11 -0.12
N PRO A 82 3.23 14.25 -0.60
CA PRO A 82 2.85 15.35 0.28
C PRO A 82 1.63 14.96 1.13
N GLU A 83 1.58 15.45 2.38
CA GLU A 83 0.43 15.29 3.28
C GLU A 83 -0.74 16.22 2.86
N THR A 84 -1.20 16.06 1.62
CA THR A 84 -2.33 16.78 1.04
C THR A 84 -3.29 15.82 0.37
N LYS A 85 -4.46 16.29 -0.04
CA LYS A 85 -5.47 15.46 -0.70
C LYS A 85 -5.00 15.08 -2.10
N LEU A 86 -4.73 13.79 -2.31
CA LEU A 86 -4.23 13.24 -3.56
C LEU A 86 -5.21 12.20 -4.12
N SER A 87 -5.23 12.09 -5.44
CA SER A 87 -5.75 10.92 -6.14
C SER A 87 -4.58 10.00 -6.45
N ILE A 88 -4.62 8.79 -5.91
CA ILE A 88 -3.52 7.83 -5.88
C ILE A 88 -3.97 6.57 -6.61
N GLY A 89 -3.24 6.21 -7.65
CA GLY A 89 -3.51 5.05 -8.47
C GLY A 89 -2.46 3.98 -8.35
N GLY A 90 -2.91 2.74 -8.30
CA GLY A 90 -2.02 1.62 -8.05
C GLY A 90 -2.64 0.26 -8.31
N VAL A 91 -1.88 -0.78 -7.97
CA VAL A 91 -2.32 -2.17 -8.05
C VAL A 91 -2.51 -2.72 -6.65
N LEU A 92 -3.67 -3.35 -6.42
CA LEU A 92 -3.98 -3.97 -5.15
C LEU A 92 -3.19 -5.28 -4.98
N LYS A 93 -2.36 -5.34 -3.96
CA LYS A 93 -1.50 -6.49 -3.64
C LYS A 93 -1.78 -7.00 -2.24
N GLU A 94 -1.29 -8.21 -1.98
CA GLU A 94 -1.49 -8.88 -0.70
C GLU A 94 -0.39 -8.50 0.31
N LEU A 95 -0.82 -8.12 1.51
CA LEU A 95 0.02 -7.83 2.67
C LEU A 95 -0.15 -8.94 3.71
N LYS A 96 0.97 -9.51 4.17
CA LYS A 96 0.97 -10.47 5.29
C LYS A 96 1.21 -9.73 6.60
N LYS A 97 0.35 -9.90 7.61
CA LYS A 97 0.47 -9.23 8.92
C LYS A 97 1.37 -9.95 9.94
N SER A 98 1.79 -11.19 9.68
CA SER A 98 2.60 -11.96 10.63
C SER A 98 3.37 -13.11 9.95
N LYS A 99 4.53 -13.49 10.49
CA LYS A 99 5.33 -14.65 10.00
C LYS A 99 4.67 -16.00 10.32
N ALA A 100 3.75 -16.06 11.29
CA ALA A 100 3.21 -17.29 11.85
C ALA A 100 1.70 -17.53 11.60
N GLU A 101 0.95 -16.51 11.14
CA GLU A 101 -0.51 -16.63 11.01
C GLU A 101 -0.94 -16.85 9.55
N LYS A 102 -1.29 -18.10 9.25
CA LYS A 102 -2.12 -18.46 8.09
C LYS A 102 -3.57 -18.04 8.37
N GLY A 103 -3.94 -16.77 8.18
CA GLY A 103 -5.34 -16.39 8.39
C GLY A 103 -5.72 -14.98 7.96
N THR A 104 -4.94 -13.96 8.31
CA THR A 104 -5.35 -12.57 8.12
C THR A 104 -4.53 -11.91 7.01
N THR A 105 -4.89 -12.20 5.76
CA THR A 105 -4.30 -11.56 4.58
C THR A 105 -4.95 -10.20 4.40
N SER A 106 -4.18 -9.14 4.64
CA SER A 106 -4.62 -7.78 4.37
C SER A 106 -4.24 -7.40 2.94
N LYS A 107 -4.79 -6.31 2.42
CA LYS A 107 -4.42 -5.79 1.10
C LYS A 107 -3.70 -4.46 1.27
N TYR A 108 -2.79 -4.15 0.36
CA TYR A 108 -2.14 -2.85 0.25
C TYR A 108 -2.16 -2.39 -1.21
N LEU A 109 -2.12 -1.09 -1.44
CA LEU A 109 -2.03 -0.53 -2.78
C LEU A 109 -0.57 -0.21 -3.12
N GLU A 110 0.00 -0.90 -4.11
CA GLU A 110 1.29 -0.49 -4.68
C GLU A 110 1.06 0.66 -5.65
N THR A 111 1.60 1.83 -5.32
CA THR A 111 1.32 3.08 -6.04
C THR A 111 2.23 3.26 -7.23
N TYR A 112 1.63 3.57 -8.37
CA TYR A 112 2.33 3.84 -9.63
C TYR A 112 2.17 5.28 -10.10
N TYR A 113 1.04 5.92 -9.78
CA TYR A 113 0.79 7.31 -10.12
C TYR A 113 0.03 8.02 -9.00
N HIS A 114 0.25 9.33 -8.90
CA HIS A 114 -0.52 10.20 -8.02
C HIS A 114 -0.75 11.54 -8.72
N SER A 115 -1.86 12.20 -8.39
CA SER A 115 -2.16 13.54 -8.88
C SER A 115 -2.79 14.38 -7.78
N MET A 116 -2.49 15.68 -7.79
CA MET A 116 -3.16 16.63 -6.91
C MET A 116 -4.59 16.83 -7.40
N LEU A 117 -5.56 16.68 -6.50
CA LEU A 117 -6.94 17.04 -6.80
C LEU A 117 -7.07 18.56 -6.77
N LYS A 118 -7.20 19.17 -7.95
CA LYS A 118 -7.53 20.59 -8.04
C LYS A 118 -8.94 20.78 -7.47
N GLN A 119 -9.07 21.48 -6.36
CA GLN A 119 -10.37 21.99 -5.95
C GLN A 119 -10.88 22.89 -7.08
N LYS A 120 -12.06 22.55 -7.64
CA LYS A 120 -12.78 23.47 -8.50
C LYS A 120 -13.15 24.69 -7.65
N VAL A 121 -12.59 25.84 -8.01
CA VAL A 121 -13.03 27.17 -7.56
C VAL A 121 -14.36 27.47 -8.24
#